data_AF-A0AAD7AUD0-F1
#
_entry.id   AF-A0AAD7AUD0-F1
#
_cell.length_a   1.000
_cell.length_b   1.000
_cell.length_c   1.000
_cell.angle_alpha   90.00
_cell.angle_beta   90.00
_cell.angle_gamma   90.00
#
_symmetry.space_group_name_H-M   'P 1'
#
loop_
_entity.id
_entity.type
_entity.pdbx_description
1 polymer ?
#
loop_
_entity_poly.entity_id
_entity_poly.type
_entity_poly.pdbx_seq_one_letter_code
_entity_poly.pdbx_strand_id
1 'polypeptide(L)'
;MLSPATIHYRAALRELRASAVSPGKLSRPLAANFRSVIEKQKASGKYDDIENALIFMRSQRIHKVLLERYNPTGNYTAEERLEATTRRVGLQLPKSYDPNLEAEIP
;
A
#
# COMPACT_ATOMS: atom_id res chain seq x y z
N MET A 1 -17.81 17.88 -26.34
CA MET A 1 -16.56 17.70 -25.54
C MET A 1 -16.95 17.28 -24.13
N LEU A 2 -16.21 16.39 -23.47
CA LEU A 2 -16.50 16.04 -22.07
C LEU A 2 -16.10 17.19 -21.14
N SER A 3 -16.89 17.42 -20.09
CA SER A 3 -16.55 18.40 -19.05
C SER A 3 -15.21 18.04 -18.37
N PRO A 4 -14.36 19.03 -18.04
CA PRO A 4 -13.13 18.80 -17.28
C PRO A 4 -13.37 17.98 -16.02
N ALA A 5 -14.46 18.24 -15.29
CA ALA A 5 -14.86 17.49 -14.10
C ALA A 5 -15.00 15.98 -14.36
N THR A 6 -15.60 15.62 -15.50
CA THR A 6 -15.83 14.23 -15.89
C THR A 6 -14.51 13.53 -16.25
N ILE A 7 -13.57 14.23 -16.87
CA ILE A 7 -12.25 13.69 -17.22
C ILE A 7 -11.47 13.36 -15.94
N HIS A 8 -11.39 14.31 -15.00
CA HIS A 8 -10.68 14.14 -13.73
C HIS A 8 -11.32 13.04 -12.86
N TYR A 9 -12.65 12.99 -12.78
CA TYR A 9 -13.37 11.92 -12.09
C TYR A 9 -13.04 10.52 -12.66
N ARG A 10 -13.05 10.39 -13.99
CA ARG A 10 -12.74 9.10 -14.63
C ARG A 10 -11.28 8.70 -14.41
N ALA A 11 -10.36 9.65 -14.41
CA ALA A 11 -8.97 9.39 -14.08
C ALA A 11 -8.84 8.90 -12.62
N ALA A 12 -9.48 9.58 -11.67
CA ALA A 12 -9.46 9.21 -10.25
C ALA A 12 -10.03 7.80 -10.01
N LEU A 13 -11.16 7.45 -10.65
CA LEU A 13 -11.73 6.10 -10.54
C LEU A 13 -10.82 5.01 -11.14
N ARG A 14 -10.12 5.31 -12.23
CA ARG A 14 -9.19 4.36 -12.85
C ARG A 14 -7.99 4.12 -11.93
N GLU A 15 -7.42 5.17 -11.36
CA GLU A 15 -6.34 5.04 -10.37
C GLU A 15 -6.79 4.31 -9.12
N LEU A 16 -7.98 4.61 -8.59
CA LEU A 16 -8.55 3.89 -7.44
C LEU A 16 -8.66 2.38 -7.70
N ARG A 17 -9.11 1.99 -8.90
CA ARG A 17 -9.21 0.58 -9.31
C ARG A 17 -7.84 -0.07 -9.55
N ALA A 18 -6.86 0.69 -10.02
CA ALA A 18 -5.50 0.21 -10.24
C ALA A 18 -4.73 0.06 -8.92
N SER A 19 -5.04 0.89 -7.92
CA SER A 19 -4.44 0.85 -6.58
C SER A 19 -5.15 -0.11 -5.62
N ALA A 20 -6.24 -0.75 -6.05
CA ALA A 20 -6.94 -1.74 -5.24
C ALA A 20 -6.07 -2.98 -5.00
N VAL A 21 -6.23 -3.62 -3.83
CA VAL A 21 -5.49 -4.84 -3.46
C VAL A 21 -5.65 -5.94 -4.51
N SER A 22 -6.86 -6.09 -5.05
CA SER A 22 -7.14 -6.93 -6.21
C SER A 22 -7.49 -6.01 -7.39
N PRO A 23 -6.67 -5.98 -8.46
CA PRO A 23 -6.90 -5.11 -9.61
C PRO A 23 -8.31 -5.28 -10.16
N GLY A 24 -9.03 -4.16 -10.34
CA GLY A 24 -10.38 -4.16 -10.90
C GLY A 24 -11.51 -4.55 -9.94
N LYS A 25 -11.22 -5.11 -8.75
CA LYS A 25 -12.21 -5.37 -7.71
C LYS A 25 -12.23 -4.24 -6.70
N LEU A 26 -13.19 -3.32 -6.87
CA LEU A 26 -13.43 -2.22 -5.94
C LEU A 26 -14.71 -2.48 -5.17
N SER A 27 -14.69 -2.27 -3.84
CA SER A 27 -15.90 -2.36 -3.04
C SER A 27 -16.90 -1.27 -3.46
N ARG A 28 -18.16 -1.67 -3.66
CA ARG A 28 -19.23 -0.77 -4.10
C ARG A 28 -19.45 0.42 -3.15
N PRO A 29 -19.41 0.25 -1.80
CA PRO A 29 -19.51 1.36 -0.87
C PRO A 29 -18.37 2.37 -1.02
N LEU A 30 -17.14 1.89 -1.22
CA LEU A 30 -15.98 2.77 -1.41
C LEU A 30 -16.11 3.59 -2.69
N ALA A 31 -16.54 2.97 -3.79
CA ALA A 31 -16.78 3.68 -5.05
C ALA A 31 -17.87 4.76 -4.91
N ALA A 32 -18.93 4.46 -4.15
CA ALA A 32 -20.01 5.40 -3.86
C ALA A 32 -19.54 6.58 -2.99
N ASN A 33 -18.76 6.31 -1.94
CA ASN A 33 -18.17 7.33 -1.08
C ASN A 33 -17.21 8.24 -1.86
N PHE A 34 -16.36 7.66 -2.70
CA PHE A 34 -15.44 8.43 -3.53
C PHE A 34 -16.19 9.33 -4.52
N ARG A 35 -17.30 8.83 -5.08
CA ARG A 35 -18.19 9.62 -5.94
C ARG A 35 -18.83 10.78 -5.18
N SER A 36 -19.33 10.55 -3.97
CA SER A 36 -19.99 11.62 -3.19
C SER A 36 -19.01 12.74 -2.81
N VAL A 37 -17.75 12.40 -2.49
CA VAL A 37 -16.69 13.38 -2.25
C VAL A 37 -16.40 14.21 -3.50
N ILE A 38 -16.28 13.57 -4.67
CA ILE A 38 -15.98 14.28 -5.91
C ILE A 38 -17.16 15.14 -6.38
N GLU A 39 -18.41 14.70 -6.22
CA GLU A 39 -19.58 15.53 -6.54
C GLU A 39 -19.68 16.77 -5.62
N LYS A 40 -19.38 16.62 -4.33
CA LYS A 40 -19.28 17.77 -3.41
C LYS A 40 -18.20 18.76 -3.85
N GLN A 41 -17.06 18.25 -4.29
CA GLN A 41 -15.95 19.10 -4.75
C GLN A 41 -16.20 19.73 -6.13
N LYS A 42 -16.95 19.05 -6.98
CA LYS A 42 -17.43 19.62 -8.25
C LYS A 42 -18.37 20.79 -7.99
N ALA A 43 -19.24 20.71 -6.98
CA ALA A 43 -20.12 21.80 -6.60
C ALA A 43 -19.37 23.03 -6.06
N SER A 44 -18.18 22.84 -5.47
CA SER A 44 -17.33 23.94 -5.00
C SER A 44 -16.48 24.59 -6.10
N GLY A 45 -16.44 24.00 -7.32
CA GLY A 45 -15.70 24.53 -8.47
C GLY A 45 -14.18 24.42 -8.39
N LYS A 46 -13.65 23.74 -7.36
CA LYS A 46 -12.21 23.58 -7.12
C LYS A 46 -11.66 22.29 -7.72
N TYR A 47 -11.34 22.33 -9.01
CA TYR A 47 -10.85 21.16 -9.75
C TYR A 47 -9.40 20.78 -9.43
N ASP A 48 -8.57 21.75 -9.02
CA ASP A 48 -7.16 21.56 -8.70
C ASP A 48 -6.96 20.53 -7.57
N ASP A 49 -7.86 20.52 -6.58
CA ASP A 49 -7.82 19.56 -5.48
C ASP A 49 -8.02 18.10 -5.96
N ILE A 50 -8.83 17.90 -7.01
CA ILE A 50 -9.06 16.58 -7.60
C ILE A 50 -7.80 16.13 -8.36
N GLU A 51 -7.14 17.06 -9.05
CA GLU A 51 -5.88 16.79 -9.75
C GLU A 51 -4.76 16.46 -8.76
N ASN A 52 -4.61 17.24 -7.69
CA ASN A 52 -3.66 16.97 -6.62
C ASN A 52 -3.90 15.60 -5.97
N ALA A 53 -5.16 15.25 -5.69
CA ALA A 53 -5.51 13.94 -5.17
C ALA A 53 -5.14 12.81 -6.15
N LEU A 54 -5.35 13.00 -7.46
CA LEU A 54 -4.97 12.05 -8.49
C LEU A 54 -3.45 11.82 -8.51
N ILE A 55 -2.66 12.89 -8.45
CA ILE A 55 -1.19 12.82 -8.41
C ILE A 55 -0.73 12.06 -7.18
N PHE A 56 -1.32 12.36 -6.02
CA PHE A 56 -1.01 11.66 -4.77
C PHE A 56 -1.35 10.17 -4.82
N MET A 57 -2.51 9.79 -5.35
CA MET A 57 -2.88 8.37 -5.49
C MET A 57 -1.93 7.60 -6.40
N ARG A 58 -1.48 8.23 -7.49
CA ARG A 58 -0.47 7.67 -8.40
C ARG A 58 0.88 7.49 -7.71
N SER A 59 1.34 8.52 -6.99
CA SER A 59 2.62 8.47 -6.29
C SER A 59 2.61 7.39 -5.21
N GLN A 60 1.50 7.22 -4.47
CA GLN A 60 1.33 6.15 -3.49
C GLN A 60 1.42 4.75 -4.12
N ARG A 61 0.75 4.54 -5.27
CA ARG A 61 0.84 3.25 -5.99
C ARG A 61 2.27 2.95 -6.43
N ILE A 62 2.96 3.93 -7.01
CA ILE A 62 4.35 3.78 -7.46
C ILE A 62 5.29 3.56 -6.27
N HIS A 63 5.11 4.32 -5.19
CA HIS A 63 5.90 4.18 -3.97
C HIS A 63 5.82 2.77 -3.40
N LYS A 64 4.61 2.20 -3.32
CA LYS A 64 4.42 0.80 -2.89
C LYS A 64 5.21 -0.18 -3.78
N VAL A 65 5.11 -0.04 -5.11
CA VAL A 65 5.84 -0.89 -6.07
C VAL A 65 7.35 -0.76 -5.91
N LEU A 66 7.86 0.45 -5.69
CA LEU A 66 9.29 0.70 -5.47
C LEU A 66 9.77 0.09 -4.15
N LEU A 67 8.98 0.20 -3.07
CA LEU A 67 9.29 -0.43 -1.79
C LEU A 67 9.38 -1.95 -1.92
N GLU A 68 8.40 -2.58 -2.56
CA GLU A 68 8.40 -4.04 -2.77
C GLU A 68 9.61 -4.51 -3.59
N ARG A 69 10.05 -3.72 -4.57
CA ARG A 69 11.18 -4.07 -5.44
C ARG A 69 12.55 -3.86 -4.79
N TYR A 70 12.74 -2.71 -4.13
CA TYR A 70 14.06 -2.28 -3.67
C TYR A 70 14.28 -2.48 -2.16
N ASN A 71 13.21 -2.69 -1.39
CA ASN A 71 13.30 -2.95 0.05
C ASN A 71 12.43 -4.15 0.47
N PRO A 72 12.72 -5.36 -0.03
CA PRO A 72 11.95 -6.56 0.33
C PRO A 72 12.08 -6.92 1.81
N THR A 73 13.16 -6.50 2.48
CA THR A 73 13.41 -6.71 3.91
C THR A 73 12.75 -5.66 4.81
N GLY A 74 12.04 -4.69 4.22
CA GLY A 74 11.41 -3.58 4.96
C GLY A 74 10.39 -4.05 5.98
N ASN A 75 9.63 -5.10 5.62
CA ASN A 75 8.61 -5.70 6.48
C ASN A 75 9.16 -6.75 7.46
N TYR A 76 10.47 -7.02 7.44
CA TYR A 76 11.05 -8.03 8.33
C TYR A 76 11.10 -7.53 9.77
N THR A 77 10.74 -8.40 10.69
CA THR A 77 11.03 -8.22 12.11
C THR A 77 12.55 -8.20 12.34
N ALA A 78 13.00 -7.71 13.49
CA ALA A 78 14.44 -7.68 13.81
C ALA A 78 15.07 -9.08 13.73
N GLU A 79 14.35 -10.10 14.17
CA GLU A 79 14.77 -11.51 14.14
C GLU A 79 14.89 -12.04 12.71
N GLU A 80 13.88 -11.80 11.86
CA GLU A 80 13.90 -12.20 10.44
C GLU A 80 15.03 -11.53 9.66
N ARG A 81 15.36 -10.26 9.98
CA ARG A 81 16.53 -9.57 9.40
C ARG A 81 17.84 -10.22 9.81
N LEU A 82 17.98 -10.56 11.09
CA LEU A 82 19.17 -11.21 11.61
C LEU A 82 19.35 -12.58 10.95
N GLU A 83 18.26 -13.35 10.82
CA GLU A 83 18.26 -14.65 10.17
C GLU A 83 18.61 -14.56 8.68
N ALA A 84 18.01 -13.62 7.93
CA ALA A 84 18.32 -13.40 6.52
C ALA A 84 19.78 -12.98 6.30
N THR A 85 20.34 -12.16 7.20
CA THR A 85 21.74 -11.75 7.18
C THR A 85 22.67 -12.94 7.47
N THR A 86 22.30 -13.77 8.45
CA THR A 86 23.07 -14.95 8.85
C THR A 86 23.09 -15.99 7.72
N ARG A 87 21.96 -16.22 7.05
CA ARG A 87 21.90 -17.06 5.82
C ARG A 87 22.76 -16.49 4.69
N ARG A 88 22.84 -15.16 4.54
CA ARG A 88 23.66 -14.51 3.50
C ARG A 88 25.15 -14.80 3.65
N VAL A 89 25.62 -15.05 4.88
CA VAL A 89 27.01 -15.44 5.17
C VAL A 89 27.20 -16.96 5.27
N GLY A 90 26.17 -17.76 4.96
CA GLY A 90 26.22 -19.23 5.03
C GLY A 90 26.17 -19.79 6.45
N LEU A 91 25.74 -19.01 7.44
CA LEU A 91 25.59 -19.43 8.83
C LEU A 91 24.10 -19.66 9.17
N GLN A 92 23.84 -20.33 10.29
CA GLN A 92 22.50 -20.45 10.87
C GLN A 92 22.42 -19.65 12.16
N LEU A 93 21.23 -19.10 12.44
CA LEU A 93 21.01 -18.34 13.67
C LEU A 93 21.09 -19.29 14.88
N PRO A 94 21.83 -18.95 15.95
CA PRO A 94 21.83 -19.75 17.16
C PRO A 94 20.43 -19.85 17.75
N LYS A 95 20.11 -20.99 18.38
CA LYS A 95 18.86 -21.11 19.16
C LYS A 95 18.90 -20.08 20.28
N SER A 96 17.85 -19.28 20.39
CA SER A 96 17.63 -18.42 21.54
C SER A 96 17.53 -19.26 22.81
N TYR A 97 18.08 -18.74 23.91
CA TYR A 97 17.96 -19.36 25.22
C TYR A 97 16.49 -19.35 25.66
N ASP A 98 15.92 -20.52 25.93
CA ASP A 98 14.58 -20.66 26.50
C ASP A 98 14.73 -21.11 27.98
N PRO A 99 14.44 -20.23 28.95
CA PRO A 99 14.61 -20.51 30.37
C PRO A 99 13.69 -21.64 30.89
N ASN A 100 12.67 -22.05 30.12
CA ASN A 100 11.75 -23.10 30.52
C ASN A 100 12.17 -24.50 30.06
N LEU A 101 13.20 -24.60 29.19
CA LEU A 101 13.66 -25.87 28.63
C LEU A 101 14.50 -26.68 29.63
N GLU A 102 15.04 -26.05 30.67
CA GLU A 102 15.86 -26.70 31.72
C GLU A 102 15.02 -27.32 32.85
N ALA A 103 13.70 -27.09 32.87
CA ALA A 103 12.80 -27.59 33.91
C ALA A 103 12.32 -29.04 33.70
N GLU A 104 12.66 -29.68 32.58
CA GLU A 104 12.27 -31.06 32.21
C GLU A 104 13.49 -32.01 32.12
N ILE A 105 14.47 -31.87 33.02
CA ILE A 105 15.51 -32.88 33.18
C ILE A 105 15.13 -33.76 34.40
N PRO A 106 14.85 -35.06 34.23
CA PRO A 106 14.59 -35.98 35.35
C PRO A 106 15.83 -36.23 36.22
#